data_AF-A0A2H9L568-F1
#
_entry.id   AF-A0A2H9L568-F1
#
_cell.length_a   1.000
_cell.length_b   1.000
_cell.length_c   1.000
_cell.angle_alpha   90.00
_cell.angle_beta   90.00
_cell.angle_gamma   90.00
#
_symmetry.space_group_name_H-M   'P 1'
#
loop_
_entity.id
_entity.type
_entity.pdbx_description
1 polymer ?
#
loop_
_entity_poly.entity_id
_entity_poly.type
_entity_poly.pdbx_seq_one_letter_code
_entity_poly.pdbx_strand_id
1 'polypeptide(L)'
;TRLSIAEKLEKMKKQASVLTLRFITGEYAVPLGVWVVREAVRKTMKNRPIEFASKDLMLNYASALVKKKFGYDVNNLLKNSIILRNIKHQTKLNTFLK
;
A
#
# COMPACT_ATOMS: atom_id res chain seq x y z
N THR A 1 10.21 -1.84 -3.76
CA THR A 1 8.79 -1.47 -3.63
C THR A 1 8.21 -0.90 -4.89
N ARG A 2 8.60 0.33 -5.31
CA ARG A 2 8.02 0.98 -6.51
C ARG A 2 8.10 0.12 -7.78
N LEU A 3 9.28 -0.39 -8.10
CA LEU A 3 9.50 -1.23 -9.28
C LEU A 3 8.57 -2.46 -9.29
N SER A 4 8.55 -3.22 -8.20
CA SER A 4 7.74 -4.44 -8.07
C SER A 4 6.23 -4.19 -8.21
N ILE A 5 5.76 -3.03 -7.75
CA ILE A 5 4.35 -2.61 -7.92
C ILE A 5 4.10 -2.21 -9.38
N ALA A 6 5.01 -1.43 -9.97
CA ALA A 6 4.92 -0.99 -11.36
C ALA A 6 4.87 -2.19 -12.33
N GLU A 7 5.74 -3.20 -12.14
CA GLU A 7 5.73 -4.47 -12.90
C GLU A 7 4.35 -5.14 -12.87
N LYS A 8 3.67 -5.12 -11.71
CA LYS A 8 2.32 -5.72 -11.60
C LYS A 8 1.26 -4.86 -12.30
N LEU A 9 1.31 -3.55 -12.11
CA LEU A 9 0.37 -2.61 -12.73
C LEU A 9 0.49 -2.63 -14.26
N GLU A 10 1.71 -2.70 -14.79
CA GLU A 10 2.01 -2.88 -16.21
C GLU A 10 1.40 -4.17 -16.75
N LYS A 11 1.62 -5.31 -16.09
CA LYS A 11 1.01 -6.60 -16.47
C LYS A 11 -0.51 -6.55 -16.47
N MET A 12 -1.10 -5.80 -15.54
CA MET A 12 -2.56 -5.60 -15.48
C MET A 12 -3.06 -4.58 -16.50
N LYS A 13 -2.16 -3.87 -17.20
CA LYS A 13 -2.46 -2.72 -18.07
C LYS A 13 -3.28 -1.65 -17.35
N LYS A 14 -2.94 -1.37 -16.09
CA LYS A 14 -3.65 -0.38 -15.24
C LYS A 14 -2.70 0.67 -14.69
N GLN A 15 -3.16 1.90 -14.62
CA GLN A 15 -2.50 2.98 -13.90
C GLN A 15 -3.27 3.25 -12.59
N ALA A 16 -2.56 3.24 -11.46
CA ALA A 16 -3.17 3.40 -10.15
C ALA A 16 -2.24 4.13 -9.17
N SER A 17 -2.85 4.82 -8.20
CA SER A 17 -2.15 5.31 -7.01
C SER A 17 -2.05 4.17 -6.00
N VAL A 18 -0.87 3.97 -5.41
CA VAL A 18 -0.63 2.85 -4.48
C VAL A 18 -0.06 3.36 -3.17
N LEU A 19 -0.80 3.10 -2.08
CA LEU A 19 -0.31 3.31 -0.71
C LEU A 19 0.34 2.02 -0.22
N THR A 20 1.64 2.05 0.09
CA THR A 20 2.35 0.88 0.64
C THR A 20 2.71 1.12 2.09
N LEU A 21 2.27 0.23 2.97
CA LEU A 21 2.73 0.18 4.36
C LEU A 21 3.83 -0.89 4.48
N ARG A 22 4.98 -0.52 5.02
CA ARG A 22 6.12 -1.44 5.22
C ARG A 22 6.48 -1.45 6.69
N PHE A 23 6.53 -2.64 7.26
CA PHE A 23 6.91 -2.86 8.64
C PHE A 23 8.18 -3.70 8.67
N ILE A 24 9.09 -3.35 9.58
CA ILE A 24 10.27 -4.13 9.90
C ILE A 24 10.04 -4.65 11.31
N THR A 25 10.03 -5.97 11.48
CA THR A 25 9.89 -6.62 12.79
C THR A 25 11.27 -6.99 13.34
N GLY A 26 11.36 -7.19 14.65
CA GLY A 26 12.61 -7.61 15.31
C GLY A 26 13.16 -8.97 14.86
N GLU A 27 12.33 -9.78 14.21
CA GLU A 27 12.73 -11.05 13.57
C GLU A 27 13.64 -10.85 12.35
N TYR A 28 13.72 -9.64 11.81
CA TYR A 28 14.59 -9.33 10.68
C TYR A 28 16.04 -9.12 11.15
N ALA A 29 16.73 -10.23 11.44
CA ALA A 29 18.07 -10.21 12.03
C ALA A 29 19.21 -9.92 11.01
N VAL A 30 18.98 -10.11 9.70
CA VAL A 30 20.04 -10.00 8.68
C VAL A 30 19.64 -9.05 7.54
N PRO A 31 20.40 -7.97 7.29
CA PRO A 31 20.13 -7.03 6.21
C PRO A 31 20.56 -7.62 4.86
N LEU A 32 19.64 -8.30 4.19
CA LEU A 32 19.83 -8.88 2.84
C LEU A 32 19.62 -7.85 1.70
N GLY A 33 19.70 -6.56 2.03
CA GLY A 33 19.60 -5.46 1.09
C GLY A 33 18.23 -5.29 0.41
N VAL A 34 18.23 -4.59 -0.72
CA VAL A 34 17.01 -4.16 -1.43
C VAL A 34 16.26 -5.33 -2.07
N TRP A 35 16.95 -6.44 -2.36
CA TRP A 35 16.36 -7.61 -3.01
C TRP A 35 15.19 -8.19 -2.19
N VAL A 36 15.35 -8.34 -0.87
CA VAL A 36 14.29 -8.88 0.00
C VAL A 36 13.04 -8.01 -0.04
N VAL A 37 13.22 -6.69 -0.08
CA VAL A 37 12.10 -5.75 -0.19
C VAL A 37 11.36 -5.92 -1.52
N ARG A 38 12.08 -6.13 -2.62
CA ARG A 38 11.49 -6.34 -3.95
C ARG A 38 10.73 -7.66 -3.99
N GLU A 39 11.31 -8.73 -3.47
CA GLU A 39 10.67 -10.05 -3.44
C GLU A 39 9.45 -10.09 -2.53
N ALA A 40 9.53 -9.50 -1.33
CA ALA A 40 8.37 -9.39 -0.44
C ALA A 40 7.19 -8.72 -1.14
N VAL A 41 7.44 -7.60 -1.83
CA VAL A 41 6.40 -6.86 -2.57
C VAL A 41 5.87 -7.68 -3.75
N ARG A 42 6.72 -8.39 -4.51
CA ARG A 42 6.27 -9.28 -5.60
C ARG A 42 5.38 -10.40 -5.06
N LYS A 43 5.74 -11.02 -3.93
CA LYS A 43 4.92 -12.03 -3.25
C LYS A 43 3.58 -11.45 -2.84
N THR A 44 3.55 -10.27 -2.21
CA THR A 44 2.30 -9.58 -1.85
C THR A 44 1.40 -9.32 -3.06
N MET A 45 1.96 -8.85 -4.18
CA MET A 45 1.18 -8.56 -5.41
C MET A 45 0.74 -9.81 -6.20
N LYS A 46 1.28 -10.99 -5.87
CA LYS A 46 0.83 -12.29 -6.42
C LYS A 46 -0.32 -12.89 -5.61
N ASN A 47 -0.44 -12.56 -4.33
CA ASN A 47 -1.50 -13.08 -3.46
C ASN A 47 -2.88 -12.55 -3.89
N ARG A 48 -3.93 -13.32 -3.55
CA ARG A 48 -5.31 -12.90 -3.75
C ARG A 48 -5.60 -11.62 -2.94
N PRO A 49 -6.06 -10.54 -3.59
CA PRO A 49 -6.37 -9.31 -2.87
C PRO A 49 -7.65 -9.47 -2.05
N ILE A 50 -7.77 -8.62 -1.02
CA ILE A 50 -9.03 -8.38 -0.32
C ILE A 50 -9.63 -7.12 -0.91
N GLU A 51 -10.85 -7.21 -1.39
CA GLU A 51 -11.59 -6.09 -1.97
C GLU A 51 -12.51 -5.46 -0.93
N PHE A 52 -12.65 -4.14 -0.98
CA PHE A 52 -13.47 -3.38 -0.03
C PHE A 52 -14.44 -2.51 -0.81
N ALA A 53 -15.67 -2.41 -0.30
CA ALA A 53 -16.71 -1.56 -0.88
C ALA A 53 -16.40 -0.07 -0.72
N SER A 54 -15.61 0.32 0.28
CA SER A 54 -15.22 1.72 0.50
C SER A 54 -13.78 1.85 0.97
N LYS A 55 -13.21 3.03 0.73
CA LYS A 55 -11.88 3.41 1.21
C LYS A 55 -11.80 3.41 2.74
N ASP A 56 -12.85 3.86 3.42
CA ASP A 56 -12.85 3.93 4.89
C ASP A 56 -12.87 2.54 5.51
N LEU A 57 -13.64 1.60 4.94
CA LEU A 57 -13.60 0.19 5.33
C LEU A 57 -12.20 -0.41 5.16
N MET A 58 -11.56 -0.15 4.01
CA MET A 58 -10.20 -0.60 3.74
C MET A 58 -9.20 -0.04 4.78
N LEU A 59 -9.26 1.25 5.10
CA LEU A 59 -8.35 1.89 6.06
C LEU A 59 -8.57 1.40 7.49
N ASN A 60 -9.83 1.22 7.91
CA ASN A 60 -10.17 0.69 9.22
C ASN A 60 -9.68 -0.75 9.37
N TYR A 61 -9.92 -1.59 8.36
CA TYR A 61 -9.43 -2.96 8.33
C TYR A 61 -7.91 -3.03 8.37
N ALA A 62 -7.22 -2.24 7.54
CA ALA A 62 -5.76 -2.20 7.52
C ALA A 62 -5.19 -1.77 8.88
N SER A 63 -5.81 -0.78 9.54
CA SER A 63 -5.39 -0.29 10.85
C SER A 63 -5.56 -1.35 11.94
N ALA A 64 -6.71 -2.03 11.97
CA ALA A 64 -6.97 -3.12 12.89
C ALA A 64 -6.01 -4.30 12.66
N LEU A 65 -5.77 -4.66 11.40
CA LEU A 65 -4.85 -5.75 11.02
C LEU A 65 -3.41 -5.45 11.46
N VAL A 66 -2.93 -4.23 11.22
CA VAL A 66 -1.57 -3.85 11.62
C VAL A 66 -1.44 -3.81 13.14
N LYS A 67 -2.42 -3.24 13.84
CA LYS A 67 -2.41 -3.21 15.32
C LYS A 67 -2.40 -4.63 15.89
N LYS A 68 -3.22 -5.54 15.34
CA LYS A 68 -3.27 -6.95 15.78
C LYS A 68 -1.97 -7.71 15.46
N LYS A 69 -1.39 -7.49 14.28
CA LYS A 69 -0.24 -8.28 13.81
C LYS A 69 1.12 -7.76 14.30
N PHE A 70 1.25 -6.46 14.48
CA PHE A 70 2.53 -5.80 14.76
C PHE A 70 2.51 -4.94 16.03
N GLY A 71 1.37 -4.83 16.73
CA GLY A 71 1.25 -3.99 17.93
C GLY A 71 1.39 -2.50 17.67
N TYR A 72 1.36 -2.06 16.40
CA TYR A 72 1.65 -0.70 15.99
C TYR A 72 0.39 0.06 15.56
N ASP A 73 0.25 1.30 16.00
CA ASP A 73 -0.83 2.20 15.55
C ASP A 73 -0.40 2.98 14.29
N VAL A 74 -1.02 2.63 13.15
CA VAL A 74 -0.75 3.27 11.85
C VAL A 74 -1.44 4.61 11.65
N ASN A 75 -2.35 5.02 12.55
CA ASN A 75 -3.16 6.22 12.35
C ASN A 75 -2.30 7.47 12.10
N ASN A 76 -1.16 7.59 12.80
CA ASN A 76 -0.26 8.72 12.60
C ASN A 76 0.40 8.70 11.21
N LEU A 77 0.82 7.52 10.74
CA LEU A 77 1.39 7.35 9.39
C LEU A 77 0.35 7.66 8.31
N LEU A 78 -0.90 7.22 8.50
CA LEU A 78 -1.99 7.48 7.55
C LEU A 78 -2.34 8.96 7.48
N LYS A 79 -2.36 9.67 8.62
CA LYS A 79 -2.59 11.13 8.66
C LYS A 79 -1.52 11.92 7.89
N ASN A 80 -0.27 11.46 7.94
CA ASN A 80 0.86 12.10 7.25
C ASN A 80 0.99 11.69 5.78
N SER A 81 0.14 10.80 5.28
CA SER A 81 0.21 10.31 3.90
C SER A 81 -0.17 11.39 2.88
N ILE A 82 0.81 11.78 2.06
CA ILE A 82 0.61 12.68 0.90
C ILE A 82 -0.40 12.06 -0.08
N ILE A 83 -0.35 10.75 -0.30
CA ILE A 83 -1.27 10.06 -1.22
C ILE A 83 -2.72 10.21 -0.74
N LEU A 84 -2.98 9.95 0.56
CA LEU A 84 -4.33 10.05 1.11
C LEU A 84 -4.84 11.49 1.11
N ARG A 85 -3.95 12.46 1.36
CA ARG A 85 -4.23 13.89 1.24
C ARG A 85 -4.61 14.27 -0.19
N ASN A 86 -3.80 13.89 -1.17
CA ASN A 86 -4.04 14.22 -2.57
C ASN A 86 -5.33 13.57 -3.09
N ILE A 87 -5.62 12.31 -2.72
CA ILE A 87 -6.89 11.67 -3.09
C ILE A 87 -8.10 12.41 -2.53
N LYS A 88 -7.98 13.08 -1.36
CA LYS A 88 -9.07 13.82 -0.73
C LYS A 88 -9.28 15.21 -1.36
N HIS A 89 -8.20 15.88 -1.76
CA HIS A 89 -8.25 17.30 -2.14
C HIS A 89 -8.07 17.54 -3.65
N GLN A 90 -7.45 16.61 -4.38
CA GLN A 90 -7.13 16.78 -5.79
C GLN A 90 -8.12 16.03 -6.69
N THR A 91 -8.87 16.79 -7.49
CA THR A 91 -9.74 16.24 -8.54
C THR A 91 -8.90 15.76 -9.72
N LYS A 92 -9.26 14.61 -10.31
CA LYS A 92 -8.57 14.08 -11.49
C LYS A 92 -9.03 14.80 -12.75
N LEU A 93 -8.12 15.04 -13.68
CA LEU A 93 -8.43 15.66 -14.97
C LEU A 93 -9.50 14.88 -15.75
N ASN A 94 -9.48 13.54 -15.68
CA ASN A 94 -10.48 12.68 -16.29
C ASN A 94 -11.92 12.93 -15.82
N THR A 95 -12.11 13.64 -14.69
CA THR A 95 -13.45 14.05 -14.24
C THR A 95 -14.06 15.10 -15.17
N PHE A 96 -13.23 15.86 -15.88
CA PHE A 96 -13.62 16.98 -16.73
C PHE A 96 -13.56 16.66 -18.23
N LEU A 97 -12.79 15.65 -18.63
CA LEU A 97 -12.61 15.22 -20.03
C LEU A 97 -13.70 14.22 -20.48
N LYS A 98 -14.98 14.51 -20.17
CA LYS A 98 -16.09 13.70 -20.69
C LYS A 98 -16.17 13.78 -22.20
#